data_AF-A0A5P2B5T9-F1
#
_entry.id   AF-A0A5P2B5T9-F1
#
_cell.length_a   1.000
_cell.length_b   1.000
_cell.length_c   1.000
_cell.angle_alpha   90.00
_cell.angle_beta   90.00
_cell.angle_gamma   90.00
#
_symmetry.space_group_name_H-M   'P 1'
#
loop_
_entity.id
_entity.type
_entity.pdbx_description
1 polymer ?
#
loop_
_entity_poly.entity_id
_entity_poly.type
_entity_poly.pdbx_seq_one_letter_code
_entity_poly.pdbx_strand_id
1 'polypeptide(L)' 'MSAAVVAPEPTVLHRVPAGNPRGSWPADEFAAARRAEGVPAETIYDYPSDDFLVVVKPVQS' A
#
# COMPACT_ATOMS: atom_id res chain seq x y z
N MET A 1 9.11 20.88 -23.17
CA MET A 1 8.20 19.82 -22.69
C MET A 1 8.98 18.98 -21.70
N SER A 2 8.78 19.16 -20.39
CA SER A 2 9.38 18.27 -19.39
C SER A 2 8.68 16.92 -19.45
N ALA A 3 9.44 15.86 -19.66
CA ALA A 3 8.94 14.52 -19.33
C ALA A 3 8.78 14.47 -17.81
N ALA A 4 7.55 14.33 -17.33
CA ALA A 4 7.33 13.90 -15.96
C ALA A 4 7.99 12.51 -15.83
N VAL A 5 8.92 12.35 -14.91
CA VAL A 5 9.42 11.03 -14.54
C VAL A 5 8.22 10.26 -14.01
N VAL A 6 7.76 9.26 -14.76
CA VAL A 6 6.72 8.35 -14.29
C VAL A 6 7.39 7.50 -13.21
N ALA A 7 7.08 7.80 -11.94
CA ALA A 7 7.47 6.92 -10.85
C ALA A 7 6.83 5.55 -11.11
N PRO A 8 7.55 4.44 -10.89
CA PRO A 8 6.98 3.12 -11.11
C PRO A 8 5.77 2.93 -10.19
N GLU A 9 4.69 2.36 -10.74
CA GLU A 9 3.46 2.14 -9.98
C GLU A 9 3.71 1.21 -8.78
N PRO A 10 3.15 1.52 -7.61
CA PRO A 10 3.28 0.66 -6.44
C PRO A 10 2.63 -0.70 -6.71
N THR A 11 3.28 -1.79 -6.27
CA THR A 11 2.72 -3.14 -6.41
C THR A 11 1.83 -3.46 -5.22
N VAL A 12 0.56 -3.80 -5.47
CA VAL A 12 -0.40 -4.18 -4.43
C VAL A 12 -0.13 -5.61 -3.96
N LEU A 13 0.06 -5.79 -2.64
CA LEU A 13 0.22 -7.08 -1.98
C LEU A 13 -1.06 -7.60 -1.34
N HIS A 14 -1.88 -6.70 -0.80
CA HIS A 14 -3.10 -7.05 -0.07
C HIS A 14 -4.15 -5.94 -0.17
N ARG A 15 -5.43 -6.31 -0.08
CA ARG A 15 -6.57 -5.39 -0.08
C ARG A 15 -7.49 -5.68 1.10
N VAL A 16 -7.92 -4.64 1.79
CA VAL A 16 -8.86 -4.71 2.92
C VAL A 16 -9.96 -3.67 2.69
N PRO A 17 -11.23 -4.05 2.58
CA PRO A 17 -12.32 -3.09 2.41
C PRO A 17 -12.36 -2.09 3.57
N ALA A 18 -12.57 -0.81 3.30
CA ALA A 18 -12.62 0.22 4.35
C ALA A 18 -13.80 0.03 5.30
N GLY A 19 -14.89 -0.58 4.81
CA GLY A 19 -16.03 -1.01 5.62
C GLY A 19 -15.76 -2.19 6.58
N ASN A 20 -14.51 -2.68 6.69
CA ASN A 20 -14.15 -3.70 7.68
C ASN A 20 -14.43 -3.17 9.11
N PRO A 21 -14.97 -4.00 10.03
CA PRO A 21 -15.23 -3.58 11.42
C PRO A 21 -14.01 -3.05 12.18
N ARG A 22 -12.80 -3.33 11.70
CA ARG A 22 -11.53 -2.86 12.27
C ARG A 22 -10.87 -1.76 11.45
N GLY A 23 -11.54 -1.20 10.45
CA GLY A 23 -10.99 -0.15 9.58
C GLY A 23 -9.68 -0.58 8.92
N SER A 24 -8.65 0.26 8.98
CA SER A 24 -7.33 0.00 8.39
C SER A 24 -6.50 -1.05 9.12
N TRP A 25 -6.86 -1.40 10.36
CA TRP A 25 -6.00 -2.19 11.24
C TRP A 25 -5.50 -3.51 10.63
N PRO A 26 -6.32 -4.32 9.92
CA PRO A 26 -5.82 -5.53 9.26
C PRO A 26 -4.77 -5.25 8.17
N ALA A 27 -4.90 -4.14 7.44
CA ALA A 27 -3.91 -3.72 6.45
C ALA A 27 -2.61 -3.27 7.14
N ASP A 28 -2.72 -2.54 8.25
CA ASP A 28 -1.57 -2.07 9.04
C ASP A 28 -0.79 -3.22 9.68
N GLU A 29 -1.48 -4.23 10.22
CA GLU A 29 -0.82 -5.46 10.73
C GLU A 29 -0.10 -6.22 9.62
N PHE A 30 -0.75 -6.39 8.46
CA PHE A 30 -0.11 -7.05 7.32
C PHE A 30 1.13 -6.27 6.85
N ALA A 31 1.03 -4.95 6.72
CA ALA A 31 2.16 -4.10 6.35
C ALA A 31 3.28 -4.16 7.39
N ALA A 32 2.96 -4.21 8.69
CA ALA A 32 3.94 -4.37 9.76
C ALA A 32 4.65 -5.73 9.70
N ALA A 33 3.91 -6.82 9.45
CA ALA A 33 4.50 -8.15 9.27
C ALA A 33 5.46 -8.19 8.08
N ARG A 34 5.07 -7.60 6.93
CA ARG A 34 5.93 -7.48 5.76
C ARG A 34 7.19 -6.65 6.04
N ARG A 35 7.07 -5.55 6.78
CA ARG A 35 8.24 -4.75 7.20
C ARG A 35 9.17 -5.52 8.13
N ALA A 36 8.64 -6.36 9.03
CA ALA A 36 9.45 -7.23 9.87
C ALA A 36 10.24 -8.29 9.05
N GLU A 37 9.76 -8.64 7.87
CA GLU A 37 10.42 -9.52 6.89
C GLU A 37 11.38 -8.76 5.94
N GLY A 38 11.52 -7.43 6.11
CA GLY A 38 12.38 -6.59 5.26
C GLY A 38 11.72 -6.11 3.96
N VAL A 39 10.42 -6.36 3.76
CA VAL A 39 9.66 -5.84 2.62
C VAL A 39 9.17 -4.43 2.97
N PRO A 40 9.46 -3.39 2.15
CA PRO A 40 9.05 -2.01 2.43
C PRO A 40 7.56 -1.80 2.07
N ALA A 41 6.69 -2.44 2.84
CA ALA A 41 5.25 -2.39 2.66
C ALA A 41 4.61 -1.19 3.40
N GLU A 42 3.66 -0.53 2.74
CA GLU A 42 2.89 0.60 3.26
C GLU A 42 1.39 0.39 3.07
N THR A 43 0.59 0.88 4.02
CA THR A 43 -0.86 0.98 3.87
C THR A 43 -1.23 2.31 3.19
N ILE A 44 -2.01 2.25 2.12
CA ILE A 44 -2.61 3.41 1.45
C ILE A 44 -4.12 3.26 1.40
N TYR A 45 -4.84 4.38 1.41
CA TYR A 45 -6.28 4.37 1.19
C TYR A 45 -6.58 4.69 -0.28
N ASP A 46 -7.30 3.79 -0.94
CA ASP A 46 -7.74 3.92 -2.33
C ASP A 46 -9.19 4.41 -2.38
N TYR A 47 -9.35 5.72 -2.51
CA TYR A 47 -10.66 6.38 -2.51
C TYR A 47 -11.65 5.84 -3.58
N PRO A 48 -11.23 5.53 -4.82
CA PRO A 48 -12.14 4.99 -5.84
C PRO A 48 -12.74 3.63 -5.50
N SER A 49 -11.95 2.74 -4.88
CA SER A 49 -12.40 1.37 -4.56
C SER A 49 -12.91 1.22 -3.13
N ASP A 50 -12.77 2.26 -2.30
CA ASP A 50 -13.06 2.22 -0.86
C ASP A 50 -12.29 1.09 -0.13
N ASP A 51 -11.02 0.93 -0.49
CA ASP A 51 -10.12 -0.10 0.03
C ASP A 51 -8.92 0.52 0.74
N PHE A 52 -8.45 -0.12 1.80
CA PHE A 52 -7.06 -0.02 2.23
C PHE A 52 -6.21 -1.02 1.44
N LEU A 53 -5.20 -0.53 0.75
CA LEU A 53 -4.24 -1.34 0.00
C LEU A 53 -2.94 -1.41 0.76
N VAL A 54 -2.36 -2.60 0.88
CA VAL A 54 -0.97 -2.75 1.26
C VAL A 54 -0.15 -2.84 -0.01
N VAL A 55 0.80 -1.93 -0.17
CA VAL A 55 1.64 -1.81 -1.36
C VAL A 55 3.12 -1.90 -1.03
N VAL A 56 3.93 -2.36 -1.99
CA VAL A 56 5.38 -2.13 -1.99
C VAL A 56 5.66 -0.94 -2.87
N LYS A 57 6.28 0.09 -2.30
CA LYS A 57 6.82 1.19 -3.09
C LYS A 57 8.17 0.77 -3.68
N PRO A 58 8.43 1.04 -4.96
CA PRO A 58 9.77 0.91 -5.49
C PRO A 58 10.69 1.85 -4.71
N VAL A 59 11.81 1.34 -4.22
CA VAL A 59 12.85 2.15 -3.58
C VAL A 59 13.34 3.14 -4.62
N GLN A 60 13.05 4.43 -4.43
CA GLN A 60 13.61 5.49 -5.26
C GLN A 60 15.08 5.66 -4.85
N SER A 61 15.99 5.33 -5.76
CA SER A 61 17.43 5.60 -5.64
C SER A 61 17.75 7.06 -5.90
#